data_AF-A0A1M7DKM8-F1
#
_entry.id   AF-A0A1M7DKM8-F1
#
_cell.length_a   1.000
_cell.length_b   1.000
_cell.length_c   1.000
_cell.angle_alpha   90.00
_cell.angle_beta   90.00
_cell.angle_gamma   90.00
#
_symmetry.space_group_name_H-M   'P 1'
#
loop_
_entity.id
_entity.type
_entity.pdbx_description
1 polymer ?
#
loop_
_entity_poly.entity_id
_entity_poly.type
_entity_poly.pdbx_seq_one_letter_code
_entity_poly.pdbx_strand_id
1 'polypeptide(L)'
;MTELEKAIRDDEPDELIARIKASHDVKRVVSWPGRPDIKIEIRLLTLSETRKAKVDNQLEFKHDGIDIAMHNVTDYREQEAAHGMWRAFYNVDTGKRIFRSAEHLRSFCTPDELKKLCDEYNAFAEECDPSLDEVSDESIETLIETLKKTPDQVQLKVVSLNTAWKLVRTLVARLQA
;
A
#
# COMPACT_ATOMS: atom_id res chain seq x y z
N MET A 1 19.12 -12.73 19.61
CA MET A 1 18.78 -13.00 18.21
C MET A 1 17.52 -13.82 18.18
N THR A 2 16.43 -13.24 17.71
CA THR A 2 15.11 -13.90 17.61
C THR A 2 15.06 -14.76 16.35
N GLU A 3 14.17 -15.77 16.33
CA GLU A 3 13.99 -16.61 15.12
C GLU A 3 13.51 -15.78 13.91
N LEU A 4 12.90 -14.61 14.15
CA LEU A 4 12.59 -13.62 13.12
C LEU A 4 13.86 -13.05 12.45
N GLU A 5 14.88 -12.70 13.24
CA GLU A 5 16.16 -12.17 12.72
C GLU A 5 16.97 -13.21 11.95
N LYS A 6 16.70 -14.51 12.18
CA LYS A 6 17.27 -15.61 11.40
C LYS A 6 16.52 -15.84 10.09
N ALA A 7 15.18 -15.75 10.09
CA ALA A 7 14.37 -15.88 8.89
C ALA A 7 14.65 -14.75 7.87
N ILE A 8 14.87 -13.52 8.36
CA ILE A 8 15.19 -12.36 7.52
C ILE A 8 16.53 -12.51 6.75
N ARG A 9 17.43 -13.39 7.19
CA ARG A 9 18.78 -13.53 6.59
C ARG A 9 18.88 -14.59 5.49
N ASP A 10 17.89 -15.49 5.38
CA ASP A 10 17.87 -16.65 4.48
C ASP A 10 16.64 -16.63 3.55
N ASP A 11 16.16 -15.44 3.13
CA ASP A 11 14.96 -15.29 2.27
C ASP A 11 15.14 -16.10 0.97
N GLU A 12 14.44 -17.24 0.87
CA GLU A 12 14.45 -18.09 -0.33
C GLU A 12 13.71 -17.36 -1.47
N PRO A 13 14.09 -17.54 -2.75
CA PRO A 13 13.43 -16.90 -3.89
C PRO A 13 11.90 -17.10 -3.94
N ASP A 14 11.43 -18.21 -3.38
CA ASP A 14 10.01 -18.54 -3.25
C ASP A 14 9.28 -17.68 -2.21
N GLU A 15 9.98 -17.20 -1.17
CA GLU A 15 9.43 -16.35 -0.11
C GLU A 15 9.21 -14.91 -0.59
N LEU A 16 10.11 -14.36 -1.41
CA LEU A 16 9.88 -13.07 -2.10
C LEU A 16 8.64 -13.14 -3.00
N ILE A 17 8.52 -14.20 -3.81
CA ILE A 17 7.37 -14.40 -4.69
C ILE A 17 6.11 -14.64 -3.87
N ALA A 18 6.18 -15.35 -2.75
CA ALA A 18 5.07 -15.50 -1.82
C ALA A 18 4.67 -14.15 -1.21
N ARG A 19 5.62 -13.29 -0.80
CA ARG A 19 5.35 -11.93 -0.30
C ARG A 19 4.72 -11.04 -1.37
N ILE A 20 5.22 -11.08 -2.61
CA ILE A 20 4.62 -10.36 -3.76
C ILE A 20 3.21 -10.88 -4.06
N LYS A 21 2.97 -12.20 -3.94
CA LYS A 21 1.65 -12.80 -4.10
C LYS A 21 0.72 -12.47 -2.94
N ALA A 22 1.22 -12.41 -1.71
CA ALA A 22 0.47 -12.21 -0.48
C ALA A 22 0.17 -10.75 -0.17
N SER A 23 0.89 -9.79 -0.76
CA SER A 23 0.82 -8.33 -0.50
C SER A 23 -0.59 -7.71 -0.50
N HIS A 24 -1.59 -8.38 -1.08
CA HIS A 24 -2.99 -7.94 -1.09
C HIS A 24 -3.92 -8.66 -0.09
N ASP A 25 -3.50 -9.80 0.46
CA ASP A 25 -4.20 -10.51 1.53
C ASP A 25 -3.63 -10.17 2.92
N VAL A 26 -2.56 -9.37 2.96
CA VAL A 26 -1.97 -8.91 4.22
C VAL A 26 -2.90 -7.91 4.87
N LYS A 27 -3.16 -8.16 6.15
CA LYS A 27 -4.02 -7.34 7.00
C LYS A 27 -3.32 -7.11 8.33
N ARG A 28 -3.47 -5.91 8.87
CA ARG A 28 -2.93 -5.55 10.18
C ARG A 28 -4.07 -5.14 11.10
N VAL A 29 -4.15 -5.74 12.28
CA VAL A 29 -5.08 -5.28 13.29
C VAL A 29 -4.38 -4.25 14.16
N VAL A 30 -4.91 -3.03 14.19
CA VAL A 30 -4.42 -1.95 15.06
C VAL A 30 -5.51 -1.50 16.02
N SER A 31 -5.10 -0.79 17.07
CA SER A 31 -6.07 -0.15 17.97
C SER A 31 -6.46 1.21 17.43
N TRP A 32 -7.70 1.63 17.67
CA TRP A 32 -8.12 2.99 17.38
C TRP A 32 -7.30 3.98 18.23
N PRO A 33 -6.79 5.09 17.66
CA PRO A 33 -5.99 6.03 18.42
C PRO A 33 -6.78 6.61 19.59
N GLY A 34 -6.25 6.51 20.80
CA GLY A 34 -6.95 6.97 22.01
C GLY A 34 -8.06 6.03 22.53
N ARG A 35 -8.40 4.95 21.81
CA ARG A 35 -9.36 3.91 22.24
C ARG A 35 -8.79 2.50 22.04
N PRO A 36 -7.97 2.00 22.98
CA PRO A 36 -7.27 0.72 22.84
C PRO A 36 -8.20 -0.51 22.80
N ASP A 37 -9.42 -0.34 23.30
CA ASP A 37 -10.52 -1.32 23.30
C ASP A 37 -11.15 -1.49 21.91
N ILE A 38 -11.04 -0.49 21.04
CA ILE A 38 -11.56 -0.56 19.68
C ILE A 38 -10.44 -1.03 18.76
N LYS A 39 -10.66 -2.16 18.07
CA LYS A 39 -9.74 -2.71 17.08
C LYS A 39 -10.27 -2.48 15.68
N ILE A 40 -9.38 -2.14 14.77
CA ILE A 40 -9.67 -2.03 13.35
C ILE A 40 -8.67 -2.86 12.56
N GLU A 41 -9.11 -3.35 11.41
CA GLU A 41 -8.26 -4.04 10.44
C GLU A 41 -7.88 -3.07 9.33
N ILE A 42 -6.58 -2.87 9.13
CA ILE A 42 -6.00 -2.13 8.02
C ILE A 42 -5.67 -3.12 6.91
N ARG A 43 -6.08 -2.79 5.68
CA ARG A 43 -5.70 -3.50 4.46
C ARG A 43 -5.03 -2.54 3.48
N LEU A 44 -3.98 -3.02 2.81
CA LEU A 44 -3.30 -2.25 1.77
C LEU A 44 -4.20 -2.09 0.55
N LEU A 45 -4.25 -0.86 0.03
CA LEU A 45 -5.04 -0.55 -1.16
C LEU A 45 -4.42 -1.19 -2.41
N THR A 46 -5.27 -1.75 -3.28
CA THR A 46 -4.85 -2.13 -4.63
C THR A 46 -4.51 -0.89 -5.47
N LEU A 47 -3.75 -1.06 -6.56
CA LEU A 47 -3.49 0.03 -7.50
C LEU A 47 -4.78 0.65 -8.05
N SER A 48 -5.79 -0.18 -8.29
CA SER A 48 -7.12 0.25 -8.73
C SER A 48 -7.81 1.14 -7.70
N GLU A 49 -7.75 0.76 -6.42
CA GLU A 49 -8.32 1.54 -5.33
C GLU A 49 -7.55 2.85 -5.09
N THR A 50 -6.23 2.84 -5.17
CA THR A 50 -5.40 4.04 -5.09
C THR A 50 -5.70 5.01 -6.24
N ARG A 51 -5.85 4.50 -7.47
CA ARG A 51 -6.28 5.31 -8.62
C ARG A 51 -7.68 5.88 -8.42
N LYS A 52 -8.61 5.06 -7.92
CA LYS A 52 -9.97 5.51 -7.62
C LYS A 52 -10.01 6.57 -6.53
N ALA A 53 -9.19 6.46 -5.49
CA ALA A 53 -9.05 7.49 -4.46
C ALA A 53 -8.60 8.83 -5.05
N LYS A 54 -7.64 8.82 -5.97
CA LYS A 54 -7.20 10.03 -6.70
C LYS A 54 -8.32 10.64 -7.55
N VAL A 55 -9.02 9.82 -8.33
CA VAL A 55 -10.13 10.29 -9.17
C VAL A 55 -11.26 10.89 -8.33
N ASP A 56 -11.66 10.20 -7.25
CA ASP A 56 -12.75 10.67 -6.40
C ASP A 56 -12.37 11.97 -5.68
N ASN A 57 -11.10 12.13 -5.26
CA ASN A 57 -10.59 13.40 -4.72
C ASN A 57 -10.63 14.53 -5.76
N GLN A 58 -10.22 14.27 -7.00
CA GLN A 58 -10.30 15.26 -8.09
C GLN A 58 -11.74 15.67 -8.40
N LEU A 59 -12.67 14.71 -8.34
CA LEU A 59 -14.10 14.98 -8.54
C LEU A 59 -14.68 15.84 -7.42
N GLU A 60 -14.28 15.62 -6.17
CA GLU A 60 -14.68 16.44 -5.01
C GLU A 60 -14.18 17.89 -5.15
N PHE A 61 -12.88 18.08 -5.44
CA PHE A 61 -12.31 19.42 -5.71
C PHE A 61 -13.04 20.14 -6.84
N LYS A 62 -13.32 19.43 -7.94
CA LYS A 62 -14.05 19.99 -9.08
C LYS A 62 -15.49 20.34 -8.73
N HIS A 63 -16.17 19.51 -7.93
CA HIS A 63 -17.52 19.77 -7.44
C HIS A 63 -17.56 21.05 -6.58
N ASP A 64 -16.52 21.27 -5.78
CA ASP A 64 -16.39 22.44 -4.91
C ASP A 64 -15.89 23.70 -5.66
N GLY A 65 -15.68 23.59 -6.98
CA GLY A 65 -15.22 24.69 -7.84
C GLY A 65 -13.75 25.06 -7.63
N ILE A 66 -12.94 24.13 -7.10
CA ILE A 66 -11.53 24.34 -6.79
C ILE A 66 -10.66 23.71 -7.88
N ASP A 67 -9.91 24.54 -8.60
CA ASP A 67 -8.88 24.07 -9.53
C ASP A 67 -7.61 23.67 -8.77
N ILE A 68 -7.08 22.48 -9.08
CA ILE A 68 -5.83 21.99 -8.47
C ILE A 68 -4.65 22.81 -9.01
N ALA A 69 -3.92 23.47 -8.12
CA ALA A 69 -2.80 24.35 -8.42
C ALA A 69 -1.72 24.27 -7.32
N MET A 70 -0.55 24.86 -7.56
CA MET A 70 0.56 24.81 -6.60
C MET A 70 0.22 25.35 -5.21
N HIS A 71 -0.73 26.27 -5.10
CA HIS A 71 -1.10 26.90 -3.84
C HIS A 71 -2.08 26.08 -2.97
N ASN A 72 -2.75 25.07 -3.53
CA ASN A 72 -3.69 24.19 -2.81
C ASN A 72 -3.30 22.70 -2.90
N VAL A 73 -2.08 22.41 -3.38
CA VAL A 73 -1.59 21.04 -3.55
C VAL A 73 -1.47 20.29 -2.22
N THR A 74 -1.19 21.00 -1.13
CA THR A 74 -1.14 20.41 0.22
C THR A 74 -2.52 19.93 0.64
N ASP A 75 -3.53 20.80 0.52
CA ASP A 75 -4.93 20.46 0.84
C ASP A 75 -5.42 19.30 -0.03
N TYR A 76 -5.05 19.30 -1.31
CA TYR A 76 -5.36 18.19 -2.22
C TYR A 76 -4.77 16.86 -1.72
N ARG A 77 -3.51 16.85 -1.27
CA ARG A 77 -2.86 15.63 -0.75
C ARG A 77 -3.45 15.16 0.57
N GLU A 78 -3.81 16.08 1.46
CA GLU A 78 -4.47 15.75 2.72
C GLU A 78 -5.86 15.14 2.47
N GLN A 79 -6.62 15.68 1.51
CA GLN A 79 -7.90 15.08 1.12
C GLN A 79 -7.73 13.74 0.40
N GLU A 80 -6.67 13.56 -0.40
CA GLU A 80 -6.34 12.29 -1.05
C GLU A 80 -6.13 11.18 -0.01
N ALA A 81 -5.48 11.49 1.11
CA ALA A 81 -5.28 10.55 2.20
C ALA A 81 -6.63 10.08 2.77
N ALA A 82 -7.59 10.98 3.01
CA ALA A 82 -8.93 10.61 3.47
C ALA A 82 -9.65 9.69 2.47
N HIS A 83 -9.53 9.97 1.16
CA HIS A 83 -10.06 9.10 0.11
C HIS A 83 -9.39 7.73 0.11
N GLY A 84 -8.08 7.63 0.29
CA GLY A 84 -7.41 6.33 0.44
C GLY A 84 -7.89 5.59 1.69
N MET A 85 -7.82 6.23 2.84
CA MET A 85 -7.94 5.60 4.15
C MET A 85 -9.32 5.02 4.44
N TRP A 86 -10.41 5.65 3.99
CA TRP A 86 -11.75 5.11 4.25
C TRP A 86 -11.97 3.73 3.60
N ARG A 87 -11.20 3.43 2.53
CA ARG A 87 -11.21 2.14 1.83
C ARG A 87 -10.32 1.09 2.50
N ALA A 88 -9.35 1.53 3.29
CA ALA A 88 -8.35 0.70 3.95
C ALA A 88 -8.83 0.16 5.32
N PHE A 89 -9.82 0.79 5.96
CA PHE A 89 -10.25 0.44 7.31
C PHE A 89 -11.49 -0.47 7.35
N TYR A 90 -11.33 -1.63 7.96
CA TYR A 90 -12.34 -2.68 8.11
C TYR A 90 -12.60 -2.99 9.57
N ASN A 91 -13.84 -3.34 9.87
CA ASN A 91 -14.23 -3.88 11.16
C ASN A 91 -13.69 -5.31 11.28
N VAL A 92 -12.99 -5.61 12.38
CA VAL A 92 -12.32 -6.90 12.62
C VAL A 92 -13.33 -8.05 12.68
N ASP A 93 -14.48 -7.81 13.32
CA ASP A 93 -15.49 -8.85 13.56
C ASP A 93 -16.30 -9.16 12.30
N THR A 94 -16.65 -8.13 11.52
CA THR A 94 -17.54 -8.28 10.36
C THR A 94 -16.80 -8.40 9.03
N GLY A 95 -15.51 -8.04 8.97
CA GLY A 95 -14.73 -7.98 7.74
C GLY A 95 -15.25 -6.97 6.71
N LYS A 96 -16.05 -5.98 7.14
CA LYS A 96 -16.67 -4.96 6.28
C LYS A 96 -16.00 -3.62 6.53
N ARG A 97 -16.00 -2.75 5.51
CA ARG A 97 -15.49 -1.38 5.65
C ARG A 97 -16.25 -0.66 6.76
N ILE A 98 -15.50 0.04 7.61
CA ILE A 98 -16.07 0.86 8.69
C ILE A 98 -16.78 2.07 8.08
N PHE A 99 -16.14 2.67 7.08
CA PHE A 99 -16.60 3.90 6.44
C PHE A 99 -17.19 3.63 5.05
N ARG A 100 -18.03 4.57 4.60
CA ARG A 100 -18.75 4.49 3.32
C ARG A 100 -18.27 5.53 2.31
N SER A 101 -17.56 6.55 2.78
CA SER A 101 -17.03 7.66 2.01
C SER A 101 -15.92 8.36 2.81
N ALA A 102 -15.16 9.26 2.14
CA ALA A 102 -14.17 10.11 2.79
C ALA A 102 -14.81 11.06 3.81
N GLU A 103 -15.98 11.61 3.48
CA GLU A 103 -16.77 12.44 4.40
C GLU A 103 -17.19 11.67 5.66
N HIS A 104 -17.63 10.41 5.51
CA HIS A 104 -17.97 9.55 6.65
C HIS A 104 -16.75 9.26 7.54
N LEU A 105 -15.55 9.16 6.98
CA LEU A 105 -14.32 9.05 7.76
C LEU A 105 -14.03 10.35 8.52
N ARG A 106 -14.09 11.50 7.83
CA ARG A 106 -13.80 12.82 8.43
C ARG A 106 -14.78 13.20 9.55
N SER A 107 -16.01 12.69 9.56
CA SER A 107 -16.97 12.94 10.64
C SER A 107 -16.76 12.05 11.88
N PHE A 108 -15.99 10.97 11.76
CA PHE A 108 -15.71 10.02 12.86
C PHE A 108 -14.30 10.14 13.42
N CYS A 109 -13.34 10.65 12.64
CA CYS A 109 -11.96 10.87 13.07
C CYS A 109 -11.68 12.34 13.27
N THR A 110 -11.05 12.68 14.39
CA THR A 110 -10.30 13.92 14.51
C THR A 110 -9.10 13.92 13.56
N PRO A 111 -8.57 15.10 13.15
CA PRO A 111 -7.38 15.17 12.32
C PRO A 111 -6.17 14.42 12.90
N ASP A 112 -5.99 14.46 14.23
CA ASP A 112 -4.90 13.78 14.92
C ASP A 112 -5.05 12.25 14.89
N GLU A 113 -6.28 11.74 15.06
CA GLU A 113 -6.57 10.31 14.92
C GLU A 113 -6.33 9.85 13.49
N LEU A 114 -6.82 10.60 12.50
CA LEU A 114 -6.61 10.28 11.09
C LEU A 114 -5.13 10.25 10.74
N LYS A 115 -4.34 11.23 11.21
CA LYS A 115 -2.90 11.27 11.01
C LYS A 115 -2.21 10.02 11.57
N LYS A 116 -2.51 9.64 12.82
CA LYS A 116 -1.95 8.42 13.42
C LYS A 116 -2.33 7.15 12.64
N LEU A 117 -3.56 7.07 12.18
CA LEU A 117 -4.01 5.93 11.35
C LEU A 117 -3.31 5.90 9.98
N CYS A 118 -3.05 7.06 9.38
CA CYS A 118 -2.24 7.15 8.16
C CYS A 118 -0.80 6.71 8.41
N ASP A 119 -0.20 7.10 9.54
CA ASP A 119 1.17 6.70 9.91
C ASP A 119 1.26 5.17 10.09
N GLU A 120 0.28 4.56 10.77
CA GLU A 120 0.16 3.11 10.90
C GLU A 120 -0.02 2.39 9.56
N TYR A 121 -0.83 2.96 8.66
CA TYR A 121 -0.99 2.44 7.30
C TYR A 121 0.33 2.51 6.51
N ASN A 122 1.05 3.63 6.58
CA ASN A 122 2.30 3.83 5.86
C ASN A 122 3.40 2.90 6.39
N ALA A 123 3.51 2.75 7.71
CA ALA A 123 4.44 1.79 8.32
C ALA A 123 4.09 0.36 7.90
N PHE A 124 2.80 0.00 7.88
CA PHE A 124 2.37 -1.29 7.38
C PHE A 124 2.71 -1.51 5.90
N ALA A 125 2.51 -0.48 5.07
CA ALA A 125 2.87 -0.53 3.66
C ALA A 125 4.38 -0.69 3.46
N GLU A 126 5.20 0.01 4.24
CA GLU A 126 6.66 -0.08 4.20
C GLU A 126 7.16 -1.46 4.63
N GLU A 127 6.60 -2.05 5.70
CA GLU A 127 6.94 -3.41 6.11
C GLU A 127 6.54 -4.49 5.07
N CYS A 128 5.47 -4.23 4.32
CA CYS A 128 5.03 -5.11 3.24
C CYS A 128 5.78 -4.86 1.93
N ASP A 129 6.52 -3.76 1.81
CA ASP A 129 7.35 -3.44 0.66
C ASP A 129 8.64 -4.26 0.75
N PRO A 130 8.91 -5.18 -0.21
CA PRO A 130 10.20 -5.86 -0.24
C PRO A 130 11.33 -4.86 -0.47
N SER A 131 12.14 -4.62 0.57
CA SER A 131 13.29 -3.71 0.52
C SER A 131 14.24 -4.09 -0.62
N LEU A 132 14.65 -3.10 -1.41
CA LEU A 132 15.52 -3.30 -2.57
C LEU A 132 16.90 -3.86 -2.21
N ASP A 133 17.37 -3.61 -1.00
CA ASP A 133 18.67 -4.09 -0.52
C ASP A 133 18.63 -5.56 -0.09
N GLU A 134 17.42 -6.11 0.09
CA GLU A 134 17.19 -7.49 0.53
C GLU A 134 16.91 -8.43 -0.65
N VAL A 135 16.60 -7.90 -1.84
CA VAL A 135 16.31 -8.73 -3.01
C VAL A 135 17.60 -9.17 -3.71
N SER A 136 17.98 -10.44 -3.53
CA SER A 136 19.11 -11.10 -4.21
C SER A 136 18.91 -11.18 -5.74
N ASP A 137 20.01 -11.29 -6.49
CA ASP A 137 19.95 -11.43 -7.96
C ASP A 137 19.19 -12.69 -8.41
N GLU A 138 19.25 -13.77 -7.62
CA GLU A 138 18.51 -15.02 -7.84
C GLU A 138 17.00 -14.85 -7.68
N SER A 139 16.59 -14.04 -6.71
CA SER A 139 15.18 -13.67 -6.50
C SER A 139 14.65 -12.81 -7.65
N ILE A 140 15.50 -11.94 -8.22
CA ILE A 140 15.16 -11.18 -9.43
C ILE A 140 15.00 -12.10 -10.64
N GLU A 141 15.85 -13.12 -10.81
CA GLU A 141 15.73 -14.06 -11.92
C GLU A 141 14.41 -14.82 -11.87
N THR A 142 14.03 -15.27 -10.67
CA THR A 142 12.79 -16.01 -10.45
C THR A 142 11.56 -15.12 -10.71
N LEU A 143 11.66 -13.83 -10.36
CA LEU A 143 10.63 -12.84 -10.65
C LEU A 143 10.51 -12.57 -12.16
N ILE A 144 11.63 -12.49 -12.89
CA ILE A 144 11.64 -12.36 -14.36
C ILE A 144 11.00 -13.57 -15.02
N GLU A 145 11.34 -14.80 -14.60
CA GLU A 145 10.74 -16.03 -15.13
C GLU A 145 9.24 -16.11 -14.83
N THR A 146 8.81 -15.64 -13.65
CA THR A 146 7.39 -15.54 -13.29
C THR A 146 6.67 -14.52 -14.17
N LEU A 147 7.27 -13.35 -14.41
CA LEU A 147 6.73 -12.31 -15.29
C LEU A 147 6.60 -12.77 -16.74
N LYS A 148 7.54 -13.59 -17.25
CA LYS A 148 7.46 -14.17 -18.60
C LYS A 148 6.27 -15.12 -18.75
N LYS A 149 5.97 -15.91 -17.71
CA LYS A 149 4.89 -16.92 -17.73
C LYS A 149 3.51 -16.33 -17.44
N THR A 150 3.44 -15.36 -16.53
CA THR A 150 2.19 -14.77 -16.04
C THR A 150 2.33 -13.26 -15.83
N PRO A 151 2.47 -12.46 -16.90
CA PRO A 151 2.73 -11.02 -16.81
C PRO A 151 1.62 -10.26 -16.06
N ASP A 152 0.37 -10.67 -16.25
CA ASP A 152 -0.81 -9.99 -15.68
C ASP A 152 -0.94 -10.18 -14.16
N GLN A 153 -0.40 -11.27 -13.60
CA GLN A 153 -0.48 -11.55 -12.15
C GLN A 153 0.37 -10.58 -11.33
N VAL A 154 1.45 -10.06 -11.90
CA VAL A 154 2.33 -9.08 -11.25
C VAL A 154 1.85 -7.66 -11.51
N GLN A 155 1.26 -7.38 -12.69
CA GLN A 155 0.76 -6.04 -13.03
C GLN A 155 -0.42 -5.57 -12.16
N LEU A 156 -1.21 -6.52 -11.64
CA LEU A 156 -2.35 -6.26 -10.76
C LEU A 156 -1.96 -6.05 -9.30
N LYS A 157 -0.71 -6.39 -8.94
CA LYS A 157 -0.22 -6.34 -7.57
C LYS A 157 0.87 -5.28 -7.47
N VAL A 158 0.78 -4.43 -6.44
CA VAL A 158 1.67 -3.28 -6.31
C VAL A 158 3.07 -3.78 -6.00
N VAL A 159 3.82 -4.12 -7.04
CA VAL A 159 5.28 -4.07 -6.99
C VAL A 159 5.58 -2.62 -6.64
N SER A 160 6.23 -2.38 -5.52
CA SER A 160 6.60 -1.01 -5.18
C SER A 160 7.38 -0.40 -6.33
N LEU A 161 7.25 0.91 -6.50
CA LEU A 161 7.92 1.62 -7.58
C LEU A 161 9.43 1.33 -7.56
N ASN A 162 9.97 1.12 -6.37
CA ASN A 162 11.34 0.71 -6.11
C ASN A 162 11.67 -0.67 -6.73
N THR A 163 10.93 -1.73 -6.38
CA THR A 163 11.12 -3.07 -6.97
C THR A 163 10.90 -3.07 -8.49
N ALA A 164 9.94 -2.28 -8.97
CA ALA A 164 9.73 -2.09 -10.41
C ALA A 164 10.93 -1.43 -11.09
N TRP A 165 11.54 -0.40 -10.47
CA TRP A 165 12.75 0.23 -10.99
C TRP A 165 13.97 -0.70 -10.99
N LYS A 166 14.14 -1.56 -9.98
CA LYS A 166 15.24 -2.55 -9.95
C LYS A 166 15.04 -3.60 -11.05
N LEU A 167 13.82 -4.12 -11.23
CA LEU A 167 13.47 -5.00 -12.36
C LEU A 167 13.77 -4.33 -13.70
N VAL A 168 13.35 -3.08 -13.90
CA VAL A 168 13.62 -2.33 -15.12
C VAL A 168 15.11 -2.16 -15.35
N ARG A 169 15.90 -1.79 -14.34
CA ARG A 169 17.36 -1.67 -14.45
C ARG A 169 18.01 -2.99 -14.83
N THR A 170 17.62 -4.09 -14.18
CA THR A 170 18.15 -5.43 -14.50
C THR A 170 17.79 -5.87 -15.92
N LEU A 171 16.56 -5.60 -16.37
CA LEU A 171 16.13 -5.90 -17.74
C LEU A 171 16.86 -5.04 -18.79
N VAL A 172 17.06 -3.74 -18.52
CA VAL A 172 17.80 -2.82 -19.41
C VAL A 172 19.27 -3.23 -19.51
N ALA A 173 19.92 -3.59 -18.41
CA ALA A 173 21.30 -4.07 -18.42
C ALA A 173 21.48 -5.33 -19.29
N ARG A 174 20.47 -6.18 -19.37
CA ARG A 174 20.47 -7.39 -20.20
C ARG A 174 20.19 -7.16 -21.68
N LEU A 175 19.49 -6.09 -22.04
CA LEU A 175 19.26 -5.71 -23.43
C LEU A 175 20.51 -5.07 -24.08
N GLN A 176 21.50 -4.69 -23.26
CA GLN A 176 22.76 -4.11 -23.71
C GLN A 176 23.91 -5.13 -23.81
N ALA A 177 23.67 -6.39 -23.43
CA ALA A 177 24.57 -7.54 -23.56
C ALA A 177 24.16 -8.41 -24.75
#